data_AF-A0A6S7KW23-F1
#
_entry.id   AF-A0A6S7KW23-F1
#
_cell.length_a   1.000
_cell.length_b   1.000
_cell.length_c   1.000
_cell.angle_alpha   90.00
_cell.angle_beta   90.00
_cell.angle_gamma   90.00
#
_symmetry.space_group_name_H-M   'P 1'
#
loop_
_entity.id
_entity.type
_entity.pdbx_description
1 polymer ?
#
loop_
_entity_poly.entity_id
_entity_poly.type
_entity_poly.pdbx_seq_one_letter_code
_entity_poly.pdbx_strand_id
1 'polypeptide(L)'
;MAVVQCLKGNWKTFGDFADSVFNFLMKLAHDCRALRLDFVADRYPALSIKNTERVRRATQGVQRVHIYGQEQNIPKQWKKFLSARDNKESLLEFFIKHWKSYKSCQFASVSVFLCNIEE
;
A
#
# COMPACT_ATOMS: atom_id res chain seq x y z
N MET A 1 3.01 3.85 5.78
CA MET A 1 3.73 3.42 4.55
C MET A 1 5.17 2.95 4.77
N ALA A 2 5.74 3.03 5.97
CA ALA A 2 7.14 2.66 6.21
C ALA A 2 7.49 1.22 5.78
N VAL A 3 6.66 0.23 6.14
CA VAL A 3 6.86 -1.18 5.73
C VAL A 3 6.91 -1.31 4.20
N VAL A 4 5.94 -0.75 3.50
CA VAL A 4 5.83 -0.75 2.03
C VAL A 4 7.06 -0.08 1.37
N GLN A 5 7.64 0.94 2.00
CA GLN A 5 8.84 1.63 1.52
C GLN A 5 10.14 0.86 1.80
N CYS A 6 10.18 0.04 2.85
CA CYS A 6 11.34 -0.74 3.24
C CYS A 6 11.44 -2.07 2.48
N LEU A 7 10.33 -2.57 1.94
CA LEU A 7 10.34 -3.78 1.12
C LEU A 7 11.23 -3.57 -0.10
N LYS A 8 12.06 -4.58 -0.37
CA LYS A 8 12.92 -4.64 -1.54
C LYS A 8 12.46 -5.82 -2.39
N GLY A 9 12.31 -5.61 -3.68
CA GLY A 9 11.93 -6.64 -4.62
C GLY A 9 11.96 -6.13 -6.05
N ASN A 10 12.09 -7.06 -6.98
CA ASN A 10 12.01 -6.79 -8.41
C ASN A 10 10.58 -7.07 -8.89
N TRP A 11 9.65 -6.22 -8.48
CA TRP A 11 8.25 -6.33 -8.91
C TRP A 11 8.11 -5.76 -10.32
N LYS A 12 7.38 -6.47 -11.19
CA LYS A 12 7.13 -5.99 -12.56
C LYS A 12 5.82 -5.22 -12.60
N THR A 13 4.79 -5.77 -11.98
CA THR A 13 3.44 -5.21 -11.98
C THR A 13 2.98 -4.78 -10.58
N PHE A 14 1.92 -3.98 -10.51
CA PHE A 14 1.29 -3.63 -9.23
C PHE A 14 0.72 -4.86 -8.51
N GLY A 15 0.21 -5.86 -9.26
CA GLY A 15 -0.23 -7.14 -8.72
C GLY A 15 0.91 -7.89 -8.04
N ASP A 16 2.04 -8.08 -8.73
CA ASP A 16 3.23 -8.75 -8.17
C ASP A 16 3.67 -8.09 -6.86
N PHE A 17 3.60 -6.76 -6.84
CA PHE A 17 3.95 -5.98 -5.66
C PHE A 17 2.97 -6.21 -4.52
N ALA A 18 1.66 -6.09 -4.77
CA ALA A 18 0.62 -6.31 -3.76
C ALA A 18 0.69 -7.72 -3.17
N ASP A 19 0.90 -8.74 -4.00
CA ASP A 19 1.09 -10.12 -3.59
C ASP A 19 2.35 -10.26 -2.72
N SER A 20 3.45 -9.63 -3.11
CA SER A 20 4.70 -9.64 -2.32
C SER A 20 4.53 -8.98 -0.95
N VAL A 21 3.83 -7.85 -0.88
CA VAL A 21 3.52 -7.19 0.40
C VAL A 21 2.65 -8.09 1.27
N PHE A 22 1.58 -8.66 0.72
CA PHE A 22 0.67 -9.52 1.47
C PHE A 22 1.37 -10.77 2.00
N ASN A 23 2.15 -11.45 1.16
CA ASN A 23 2.90 -12.64 1.57
C ASN A 23 3.91 -12.33 2.67
N PHE A 24 4.59 -11.18 2.59
CA PHE A 24 5.48 -10.73 3.66
C PHE A 24 4.73 -10.54 4.98
N LEU A 25 3.57 -9.87 4.93
CA LEU A 25 2.72 -9.62 6.10
C LEU A 25 2.18 -10.92 6.71
N MET A 26 1.73 -11.86 5.88
CA MET A 26 1.25 -13.17 6.30
C MET A 26 2.35 -14.01 6.94
N LYS A 27 3.55 -14.01 6.34
CA LYS A 27 4.71 -14.67 6.92
C LYS A 27 5.03 -14.09 8.29
N LEU A 28 5.06 -12.76 8.41
CA LEU A 28 5.32 -12.09 9.68
C LEU A 28 4.27 -12.46 10.75
N ALA A 29 2.99 -12.48 10.38
CA ALA A 29 1.92 -12.92 11.28
C ALA A 29 2.14 -14.35 11.76
N HIS A 30 2.50 -15.27 10.86
CA HIS A 30 2.77 -16.66 11.21
C HIS A 30 4.00 -16.81 12.11
N ASP A 31 5.11 -16.14 11.77
CA ASP A 31 6.35 -16.16 12.54
C ASP A 31 6.11 -15.62 13.97
N CYS A 32 5.21 -14.66 14.12
CA CYS A 32 4.76 -14.13 15.42
C CYS A 32 3.62 -14.93 16.08
N ARG A 33 3.13 -16.01 15.45
CA ARG A 33 1.94 -16.79 15.89
C ARG A 33 0.70 -15.92 16.11
N ALA A 34 0.55 -14.86 15.31
CA ALA A 34 -0.58 -13.95 15.36
C ALA A 34 -1.81 -14.61 14.72
N LEU A 35 -2.95 -14.53 15.42
CA LEU A 35 -4.25 -14.99 14.91
C LEU A 35 -4.97 -13.92 14.08
N ARG A 36 -4.46 -12.67 14.14
CA ARG A 36 -5.07 -11.51 13.52
C ARG A 36 -3.99 -10.59 12.94
N LEU A 37 -4.26 -10.07 11.75
CA LEU A 37 -3.45 -9.04 11.11
C LEU A 37 -4.36 -7.85 10.75
N ASP A 38 -4.04 -6.69 11.32
CA ASP A 38 -4.71 -5.43 11.01
C ASP A 38 -3.83 -4.61 10.07
N PHE A 39 -4.26 -4.45 8.82
CA PHE A 39 -3.61 -3.54 7.88
C PHE A 39 -4.16 -2.13 8.06
N VAL A 40 -3.35 -1.27 8.69
CA VAL A 40 -3.67 0.14 8.95
C VAL A 40 -2.67 1.02 8.23
N ALA A 41 -3.17 1.82 7.29
CA ALA A 41 -2.36 2.78 6.56
C ALA A 41 -2.36 4.16 7.24
N ASP A 42 -1.30 4.94 7.00
CA ASP A 42 -1.23 6.33 7.45
C ASP A 42 -2.39 7.11 6.85
N ARG A 43 -3.16 7.80 7.68
CA ARG A 43 -4.18 8.74 7.20
C ARG A 43 -3.54 10.04 6.74
N TYR A 44 -4.06 10.60 5.65
CA TYR A 44 -3.68 11.92 5.14
C TYR A 44 -4.87 12.87 5.19
N PRO A 45 -5.36 13.28 6.38
CA PRO A 45 -6.45 14.25 6.44
C PRO A 45 -6.05 15.57 5.79
N ALA A 46 -6.90 16.10 4.91
CA ALA A 46 -6.68 17.36 4.21
C ALA A 46 -6.54 18.53 5.20
N LEU A 47 -7.40 18.54 6.23
CA LEU A 47 -7.35 19.49 7.34
C LEU A 47 -6.39 18.99 8.42
N SER A 48 -5.08 19.12 8.18
CA SER A 48 -4.08 18.88 9.22
C SER A 48 -2.84 19.76 9.02
N ILE A 49 -2.20 20.17 10.14
CA ILE A 49 -0.92 20.90 10.14
C ILE A 49 0.12 20.13 9.32
N LYS A 50 0.08 18.80 9.41
CA LYS A 50 0.98 17.90 8.67
C LYS A 50 0.72 17.92 7.17
N ASN A 51 -0.51 18.15 6.72
CA ASN A 51 -0.82 18.33 5.29
C ASN A 51 -0.20 19.63 4.77
N THR A 52 -0.37 20.75 5.47
CA THR A 52 0.25 22.04 5.11
C THR A 52 1.76 21.93 4.99
N GLU A 53 2.42 21.30 5.96
CA GLU A 53 3.86 21.07 5.91
C GLU A 53 4.29 20.16 4.76
N ARG A 54 3.48 19.17 4.39
CA ARG A 54 3.75 18.29 3.23
C ARG A 54 3.59 19.04 1.92
N VAL A 55 2.56 19.88 1.77
CA VAL A 55 2.36 20.74 0.59
C VAL A 55 3.55 21.68 0.43
N ARG A 56 4.04 22.28 1.53
CA ARG A 56 5.23 23.13 1.52
C ARG A 56 6.50 22.38 1.08
N ARG A 57 6.64 21.10 1.44
CA ARG A 57 7.78 20.24 1.07
C ARG A 57 7.62 19.58 -0.30
N ALA A 58 6.43 19.58 -0.88
CA ALA A 58 6.18 18.99 -2.18
C ALA A 58 6.84 19.87 -3.25
N THR A 59 8.08 19.54 -3.59
CA THR A 59 8.77 20.12 -4.74
C THR A 59 7.93 19.87 -5.99
N GLN A 60 7.64 20.92 -6.77
CA GLN A 60 6.87 20.84 -8.00
C GLN A 60 7.43 19.74 -8.94
N GLY A 61 6.55 18.95 -9.58
CA GLY A 61 6.94 17.99 -10.63
C GLY A 61 6.83 16.49 -10.32
N VAL A 62 5.94 16.06 -9.43
CA VAL A 62 5.60 14.62 -9.28
C VAL A 62 4.42 14.26 -10.17
N GLN A 63 4.60 13.25 -11.02
CA GLN A 63 3.54 12.73 -11.89
C GLN A 63 2.53 11.94 -11.06
N ARG A 64 1.25 12.30 -11.18
CA ARG A 64 0.16 11.49 -10.67
C ARG A 64 0.01 10.26 -11.56
N VAL A 65 0.07 9.08 -10.95
CA VAL A 65 -0.05 7.80 -11.66
C VAL A 65 -1.36 7.16 -11.22
N HIS A 66 -2.25 6.97 -12.18
CA HIS A 66 -3.47 6.20 -11.97
C HIS A 66 -3.18 4.71 -12.10
N ILE A 67 -3.66 3.91 -11.15
CA ILE A 67 -3.53 2.45 -11.14
C ILE A 67 -4.83 1.86 -11.67
N TYR A 68 -4.80 1.29 -12.87
CA TYR A 68 -5.98 0.76 -13.55
C TYR A 68 -6.22 -0.73 -13.26
N GLY A 69 -5.17 -1.48 -12.94
CA GLY A 69 -5.28 -2.91 -12.68
C GLY A 69 -3.96 -3.57 -12.31
N GLN A 70 -4.04 -4.84 -11.92
CA GLN A 70 -2.92 -5.62 -11.41
C GLN A 70 -1.78 -5.80 -12.42
N GLU A 71 -2.08 -5.94 -13.71
CA GLU A 71 -1.09 -6.15 -14.79
C GLU A 71 -0.30 -4.90 -15.15
N GLN A 72 -0.69 -3.73 -14.61
CA GLN A 72 0.00 -2.48 -14.91
C GLN A 72 1.40 -2.49 -14.32
N ASN A 73 2.38 -2.14 -15.15
CA ASN A 73 3.78 -2.05 -14.71
C ASN A 73 3.97 -1.00 -13.61
N ILE A 74 4.84 -1.32 -12.64
CA ILE A 74 5.20 -0.35 -11.62
C ILE A 74 6.03 0.81 -12.22
N PRO A 75 5.92 2.03 -11.67
CA PRO A 75 6.75 3.15 -12.11
C PRO A 75 8.24 2.88 -11.88
N LYS A 76 9.06 3.12 -12.91
CA LYS A 76 10.53 3.02 -12.81
C LYS A 76 11.11 3.91 -11.70
N GLN A 77 10.53 5.09 -11.49
CA GLN A 77 10.94 6.03 -10.43
C GLN A 77 10.15 5.80 -9.13
N TRP A 78 10.21 4.59 -8.58
CA TRP A 78 9.39 4.17 -7.43
C TRP A 78 9.45 5.09 -6.21
N LYS A 79 10.65 5.57 -5.84
CA LYS A 79 10.83 6.53 -4.73
C LYS A 79 10.09 7.85 -4.96
N LYS A 80 10.04 8.31 -6.21
CA LYS A 80 9.32 9.54 -6.60
C LYS A 80 7.80 9.28 -6.68
N PHE A 81 7.39 8.11 -7.15
CA PHE A 81 5.99 7.70 -7.07
C PHE A 81 5.49 7.72 -5.63
N LEU A 82 6.24 7.13 -4.69
CA LEU A 82 5.91 7.12 -3.26
C LEU A 82 6.13 8.47 -2.55
N SER A 83 6.72 9.49 -3.18
CA SER A 83 6.79 10.82 -2.54
C SER A 83 5.46 11.58 -2.67
N ALA A 84 4.70 11.37 -3.75
CA ALA A 84 3.38 11.95 -3.94
C ALA A 84 2.32 11.32 -3.02
N ARG A 85 1.48 12.19 -2.45
CA ARG A 85 0.35 11.80 -1.61
C ARG A 85 -0.69 11.01 -2.40
N ASP A 86 -1.18 11.57 -3.50
CA ASP A 86 -2.25 10.96 -4.31
C ASP A 86 -1.86 9.56 -4.81
N ASN A 87 -0.59 9.36 -5.17
CA ASN A 87 -0.06 8.07 -5.60
C ASN A 87 -0.06 7.04 -4.46
N LYS A 88 0.25 7.47 -3.22
CA LYS A 88 0.18 6.59 -2.04
C LYS A 88 -1.26 6.22 -1.72
N GLU A 89 -2.19 7.17 -1.75
CA GLU A 89 -3.62 6.92 -1.54
C GLU A 89 -4.15 5.94 -2.60
N SER A 90 -3.86 6.20 -3.88
CA SER A 90 -4.23 5.30 -4.98
C SER A 90 -3.63 3.89 -4.82
N LEU A 91 -2.39 3.78 -4.34
CA LEU A 91 -1.74 2.49 -4.07
C LEU A 91 -2.43 1.75 -2.92
N LEU A 92 -2.83 2.45 -1.86
CA LEU A 92 -3.52 1.85 -0.72
C LEU A 92 -4.91 1.35 -1.12
N GLU A 93 -5.66 2.15 -1.88
CA GLU A 93 -6.94 1.73 -2.46
C GLU A 93 -6.78 0.49 -3.33
N PHE A 94 -5.74 0.46 -4.17
CA PHE A 94 -5.41 -0.70 -4.98
C PHE A 94 -5.13 -1.94 -4.13
N PHE A 95 -4.29 -1.84 -3.10
CA PHE A 95 -4.00 -2.96 -2.19
C PHE A 95 -5.26 -3.51 -1.52
N ILE A 96 -6.08 -2.62 -0.96
CA ILE A 96 -7.33 -3.01 -0.30
C ILE A 96 -8.25 -3.74 -1.29
N LYS A 97 -8.44 -3.20 -2.50
CA LYS A 97 -9.29 -3.81 -3.52
C LYS A 97 -8.74 -5.15 -3.98
N HIS A 98 -7.43 -5.23 -4.22
CA HIS A 98 -6.73 -6.44 -4.67
C HIS A 98 -6.81 -7.55 -3.63
N TRP A 99 -6.53 -7.24 -2.35
CA TRP A 99 -6.54 -8.24 -1.27
C TRP A 99 -7.96 -8.67 -0.88
N LYS A 100 -8.98 -7.82 -1.07
CA LYS A 100 -10.38 -8.23 -0.92
C LYS A 100 -10.81 -9.31 -1.92
N SER A 101 -10.10 -9.44 -3.04
CA SER A 101 -10.35 -10.48 -4.04
C SER A 101 -9.72 -11.83 -3.70
N TYR A 102 -8.84 -11.87 -2.70
CA TYR A 102 -8.16 -13.09 -2.29
C TYR A 102 -9.12 -14.10 -1.67
N LYS A 103 -8.82 -15.38 -1.88
CA LYS A 103 -9.60 -16.49 -1.33
C LYS A 103 -9.21 -16.75 0.12
N SER A 104 -10.15 -17.24 0.92
CA SER A 104 -9.95 -17.59 2.33
C SER A 104 -8.73 -18.51 2.59
N CYS A 105 -8.37 -19.36 1.62
CA CYS A 105 -7.19 -20.23 1.74
C CYS A 105 -5.85 -19.47 1.79
N GLN A 106 -5.77 -18.26 1.26
CA GLN A 106 -4.55 -17.44 1.27
C GLN A 106 -4.28 -16.81 2.64
N PHE A 107 -5.25 -16.85 3.56
CA PHE A 107 -5.16 -16.24 4.88
C PHE A 107 -4.64 -17.18 5.97
N ALA A 108 -4.38 -18.47 5.66
CA ALA A 108 -3.71 -19.42 6.55
C ALA A 108 -4.19 -19.38 8.03
N SER A 109 -5.50 -19.29 8.24
CA SER A 109 -6.15 -19.20 9.56
C SER A 109 -5.89 -17.90 10.36
N VAL A 110 -5.30 -16.88 9.74
CA VAL A 110 -5.16 -15.53 10.29
C VAL A 110 -6.32 -14.66 9.82
N SER A 111 -6.99 -13.99 10.76
CA SER A 111 -8.04 -13.02 10.42
C SER A 111 -7.42 -11.72 9.94
N VAL A 112 -7.67 -11.32 8.70
CA VAL A 112 -7.14 -10.07 8.14
C VAL A 112 -8.21 -8.99 8.10
N PHE A 113 -7.92 -7.85 8.73
CA PHE A 113 -8.76 -6.66 8.70
C PHE A 113 -8.06 -5.58 7.89
N LEU A 114 -8.78 -5.03 6.92
CA LEU A 114 -8.30 -3.95 6.06
C LEU A 114 -9.03 -2.67 6.47
N CYS A 115 -8.31 -1.70 7.02
CA CYS A 115 -8.92 -0.42 7.37
C CYS A 115 -9.19 0.38 6.08
N ASN A 116 -10.46 0.44 5.68
CA ASN A 116 -10.91 1.25 4.56
C ASN A 116 -10.90 2.75 4.91
N ILE A 117 -10.64 3.57 3.89
CA ILE A 117 -10.95 5.00 3.89
C ILE A 117 -12.43 5.10 3.50
N GLU A 118 -13.34 5.00 4.47
CA GLU A 118 -14.68 5.56 4.29
C GLU A 118 -14.61 7.00 4.84
N GLU A 119 -15.03 7.96 4.01
CA GLU A 119 -15.18 9.39 4.38
C GLU A 119 -16.26 9.58 5.44
#